data_AF-A0A936NQ40-F1
#
_entry.id   AF-A0A936NQ40-F1
#
_cell.length_a   1.000
_cell.length_b   1.000
_cell.length_c   1.000
_cell.angle_alpha   90.00
_cell.angle_beta   90.00
_cell.angle_gamma   90.00
#
_symmetry.space_group_name_H-M   'P 1'
#
loop_
_entity.id
_entity.type
_entity.pdbx_description
1 polymer ?
#
loop_
_entity_poly.entity_id
_entity_poly.type
_entity_poly.pdbx_seq_one_letter_code
_entity_poly.pdbx_strand_id
1 'polypeptide(L)'
;MSRLENELRSALSREEPSPDFTDRVMARIQSLPAKTEQEKREKIGWLSKIIAIFEPFQLKWAMAAALAILMLFAGLSLHRYRENQRMLAEIAEGERARQQVLLAMKLTSEKLNFAHRKIQQSVENRK
;
A
#
# COMPACT_ATOMS: atom_id res chain seq x y z
N MET A 1 5.25 -1.13 12.90
CA MET A 1 3.88 -0.73 12.52
C MET A 1 3.95 0.14 11.29
N SER A 2 3.04 -0.05 10.34
CA SER A 2 3.09 0.63 9.03
C SER A 2 2.70 2.11 9.17
N ARG A 3 3.24 3.00 8.32
CA ARG A 3 2.89 4.43 8.33
C ARG A 3 1.39 4.66 8.12
N LEU A 4 0.76 3.85 7.28
CA LEU A 4 -0.68 3.90 6.98
C LEU A 4 -1.54 3.61 8.21
N GLU A 5 -1.15 2.63 9.02
CA GLU A 5 -1.88 2.25 10.24
C GLU A 5 -1.86 3.36 11.30
N ASN A 6 -0.75 4.10 11.39
CA ASN A 6 -0.63 5.26 12.27
C ASN A 6 -1.46 6.45 11.79
N GLU A 7 -1.46 6.73 10.48
CA GLU A 7 -2.27 7.80 9.88
C GLU A 7 -3.77 7.49 10.04
N LEU A 8 -4.17 6.22 9.86
CA LEU A 8 -5.56 5.80 10.04
C LEU A 8 -5.99 5.86 11.51
N ARG A 9 -5.13 5.44 12.43
CA ARG A 9 -5.38 5.56 13.87
C ARG A 9 -5.49 7.02 14.31
N SER A 10 -4.67 7.91 13.76
CA SER A 10 -4.75 9.34 14.03
C SER A 10 -6.03 9.95 13.47
N ALA A 11 -6.41 9.59 12.24
CA ALA A 11 -7.60 10.12 11.58
C ALA A 11 -8.92 9.60 12.19
N LEU A 12 -8.91 8.38 12.74
CA LEU A 12 -10.07 7.75 13.38
C LEU A 12 -10.06 7.90 14.90
N SER A 13 -9.13 8.67 15.44
CA SER A 13 -9.10 9.00 16.86
C SER A 13 -10.35 9.80 17.21
N ARG A 14 -11.01 9.46 18.32
CA ARG A 14 -12.21 10.18 18.75
C ARG A 14 -11.81 11.58 19.20
N GLU A 15 -12.30 12.57 18.48
CA GLU A 15 -12.25 13.98 18.86
C GLU A 15 -13.66 14.40 19.29
N GLU A 16 -13.76 15.06 20.45
CA GLU A 16 -15.06 15.49 20.95
C GLU A 16 -15.59 16.62 20.08
N PRO A 17 -16.85 16.51 19.60
CA PRO A 17 -17.42 17.55 18.78
C PRO A 17 -17.61 18.84 19.59
N SER A 18 -17.58 19.98 18.90
CA SER A 18 -17.90 21.28 19.52
C SER A 18 -19.27 21.25 20.24
N PRO A 19 -19.46 21.97 21.35
CA PRO A 19 -20.71 21.92 22.14
C PRO A 19 -21.98 22.27 21.32
N ASP A 20 -21.85 23.12 20.31
CA ASP A 20 -22.94 23.53 19.39
C ASP A 20 -23.15 22.55 18.20
N PHE A 21 -22.38 21.46 18.11
CA PHE A 21 -22.46 20.51 16.99
C PHE A 21 -23.84 19.87 16.87
N THR A 22 -24.42 19.46 18.00
CA THR A 22 -25.73 18.81 18.05
C THR A 22 -26.81 19.75 17.55
N ASP A 23 -26.79 21.00 17.99
CA ASP A 23 -27.78 22.02 17.59
C ASP A 23 -27.68 22.33 16.09
N ARG A 24 -26.46 22.45 15.55
CA ARG A 24 -26.25 22.63 14.10
C ARG A 24 -26.73 21.43 13.29
N VAL A 25 -26.48 20.20 13.75
CA VAL A 25 -26.93 18.99 13.06
C VAL A 25 -28.45 18.88 13.07
N MET A 26 -29.08 19.13 14.22
CA MET A 26 -30.53 19.09 14.34
C MET A 26 -31.21 20.18 13.50
N ALA A 27 -30.67 21.41 13.53
CA ALA A 27 -31.14 22.50 12.68
C ALA A 27 -30.98 22.15 11.19
N ARG A 28 -29.86 21.52 10.81
CA ARG A 28 -29.63 21.08 9.43
C ARG A 28 -30.65 20.02 9.01
N ILE A 29 -30.88 18.99 9.82
CA ILE A 29 -31.84 17.91 9.53
C ILE A 29 -33.24 18.49 9.31
N GLN A 30 -33.66 19.44 10.16
CA GLN A 30 -34.97 20.09 10.04
C GLN A 30 -35.06 21.03 8.84
N SER A 31 -33.94 21.67 8.45
CA SER A 31 -33.87 22.58 7.31
C SER A 31 -33.64 21.88 5.97
N LEU A 32 -33.48 20.55 5.91
CA LEU A 32 -33.39 19.83 4.64
C LEU A 32 -34.80 19.77 4.02
N PRO A 33 -35.13 20.55 2.97
CA PRO A 33 -36.37 20.33 2.25
C PRO A 33 -36.34 18.93 1.62
N ALA A 34 -37.52 18.35 1.37
CA ALA A 34 -37.73 17.08 0.66
C ALA A 34 -37.08 16.97 -0.75
N LYS A 35 -36.29 17.97 -1.16
CA LYS A 35 -35.41 17.99 -2.34
C LYS A 35 -34.44 16.80 -2.38
N THR A 36 -34.00 16.30 -1.22
CA THR A 36 -33.16 15.08 -1.16
C THR A 36 -33.94 13.83 -1.54
N GLU A 37 -35.26 13.76 -1.32
CA GLU A 37 -36.05 12.61 -1.78
C GLU A 37 -36.20 12.58 -3.30
N GLN A 38 -36.35 13.72 -3.96
CA GLN A 38 -36.45 13.77 -5.44
C GLN A 38 -35.13 13.41 -6.12
N GLU A 39 -33.99 13.99 -5.70
CA GLU A 39 -32.68 13.60 -6.25
C GLU A 39 -32.31 12.15 -5.91
N LYS A 40 -32.67 11.67 -4.72
CA LYS A 40 -32.43 10.27 -4.33
C LYS A 40 -33.32 9.32 -5.13
N ARG A 41 -34.58 9.67 -5.41
CA ARG A 41 -35.48 8.89 -6.27
C ARG A 41 -35.00 8.85 -7.73
N GLU A 42 -34.47 9.94 -8.26
CA GLU A 42 -33.85 9.95 -9.60
C GLU A 42 -32.60 9.06 -9.65
N LYS A 43 -31.71 9.16 -8.66
CA LYS A 43 -30.49 8.34 -8.62
C LYS A 43 -30.80 6.85 -8.45
N ILE A 44 -31.78 6.51 -7.61
CA ILE A 44 -32.25 5.13 -7.45
C ILE A 44 -32.91 4.62 -8.75
N GLY A 45 -33.65 5.48 -9.45
CA GLY A 45 -34.29 5.16 -10.73
C GLY A 45 -33.32 4.97 -11.90
N TRP A 46 -32.19 5.70 -11.92
CA TRP A 46 -31.12 5.47 -12.88
C TRP A 46 -30.39 4.15 -12.62
N LEU A 47 -30.03 3.88 -11.37
CA LEU A 47 -29.36 2.63 -11.00
C LEU A 47 -30.24 1.41 -11.28
N SER A 48 -31.55 1.50 -10.99
CA SER A 48 -32.48 0.42 -11.32
C SER A 48 -32.64 0.22 -12.83
N LYS A 49 -32.61 1.27 -13.65
CA LYS A 49 -32.57 1.15 -15.11
C LYS A 49 -31.30 0.45 -15.62
N ILE A 50 -30.13 0.71 -15.03
CA ILE A 50 -28.90 0.01 -15.39
C ILE A 50 -29.00 -1.48 -15.03
N ILE A 51 -29.50 -1.80 -13.84
CA ILE A 51 -29.62 -3.19 -13.39
C ILE A 51 -30.66 -3.95 -14.22
N ALA A 52 -31.77 -3.31 -14.60
CA ALA A 52 -32.80 -3.90 -15.46
C ALA A 52 -32.30 -4.24 -16.87
N ILE A 53 -31.26 -3.55 -17.38
CA ILE A 53 -30.62 -3.91 -18.66
C ILE A 53 -29.84 -5.24 -18.54
N PHE A 54 -29.38 -5.59 -17.33
CA PHE A 54 -28.68 -6.83 -17.04
C PHE A 54 -29.62 -8.00 -16.64
N GLU A 55 -30.86 -7.72 -16.24
CA GLU A 55 -31.84 -8.76 -15.84
C GLU A 55 -32.22 -9.78 -16.94
N PRO A 56 -32.38 -9.42 -18.23
CA PRO A 56 -32.79 -10.40 -19.23
C PRO A 56 -31.61 -11.22 -19.80
N PHE A 57 -30.38 -11.02 -19.31
CA PHE A 57 -29.23 -11.80 -19.77
C PHE A 57 -29.22 -13.17 -19.06
N GLN A 58 -29.95 -14.12 -19.66
CA GLN A 58 -30.17 -15.48 -19.19
C GLN A 58 -28.96 -16.06 -18.43
N LEU A 59 -29.19 -16.50 -17.18
CA LEU A 59 -28.22 -17.07 -16.22
C LEU A 59 -27.23 -18.09 -16.81
N LYS A 60 -27.54 -18.70 -17.95
CA LYS A 60 -26.69 -19.67 -18.65
C LYS A 60 -25.39 -19.04 -19.18
N TRP A 61 -25.42 -17.76 -19.57
CA TRP A 61 -24.23 -17.05 -20.06
C TRP A 61 -23.49 -16.29 -18.95
N ALA A 62 -24.13 -16.06 -17.80
CA ALA A 62 -23.51 -15.42 -16.65
C ALA A 62 -22.30 -16.21 -16.14
N MET A 63 -22.35 -17.54 -16.20
CA MET A 63 -21.24 -18.39 -15.80
C MET A 63 -20.05 -18.29 -16.77
N ALA A 64 -20.31 -18.24 -18.08
CA ALA A 64 -19.27 -18.06 -19.09
C ALA A 64 -18.61 -16.66 -19.02
N ALA A 65 -19.41 -15.62 -18.77
CA ALA A 65 -18.91 -14.26 -18.58
C ALA A 65 -18.09 -14.12 -17.29
N ALA A 66 -18.55 -14.69 -16.17
CA ALA A 66 -17.80 -14.71 -14.92
C ALA A 66 -16.45 -15.42 -15.08
N LEU A 67 -16.42 -16.55 -15.79
CA LEU A 67 -15.18 -17.28 -16.08
C LEU A 67 -14.24 -16.48 -16.99
N ALA A 68 -14.77 -15.79 -18.00
CA ALA A 68 -13.99 -14.92 -18.88
C ALA A 68 -13.39 -13.72 -18.13
N ILE A 69 -14.15 -13.09 -17.24
CA ILE A 69 -13.66 -11.99 -16.39
C ILE A 69 -12.58 -12.50 -15.43
N LEU A 70 -12.80 -13.66 -14.79
CA LEU A 70 -11.83 -14.27 -13.89
C LEU A 70 -10.55 -14.65 -14.64
N MET A 71 -10.66 -15.13 -15.88
CA MET A 71 -9.52 -15.42 -16.74
C MET A 71 -8.76 -14.15 -17.17
N LEU A 72 -9.45 -13.05 -17.47
CA LEU A 72 -8.82 -11.75 -17.75
C LEU A 72 -8.08 -11.20 -16.52
N PHE A 73 -8.69 -11.28 -15.34
CA PHE A 73 -8.05 -10.88 -14.09
C PHE A 73 -6.85 -11.77 -13.73
N ALA A 74 -6.95 -13.09 -13.93
CA ALA A 74 -5.84 -14.01 -13.74
C ALA A 74 -4.69 -13.73 -14.72
N GLY A 75 -5.00 -13.46 -15.99
CA GLY A 75 -4.02 -13.09 -17.02
C GLY A 75 -3.30 -11.76 -16.71
N LEU A 76 -4.05 -10.73 -16.32
CA LEU A 76 -3.49 -9.43 -15.90
C LEU A 76 -2.65 -9.55 -14.62
N SER A 77 -3.07 -10.38 -13.67
CA SER A 77 -2.32 -10.64 -12.44
C SER A 77 -0.98 -11.32 -12.74
N LEU A 78 -0.95 -12.26 -13.69
CA LEU A 78 0.28 -12.89 -14.14
C LEU A 78 1.23 -11.90 -14.83
N HIS A 79 0.68 -10.93 -15.57
CA HIS A 79 1.49 -9.89 -16.20
C HIS A 79 2.12 -8.94 -15.16
N ARG A 80 1.37 -8.54 -14.13
CA ARG A 80 1.93 -7.74 -13.01
C ARG A 80 2.89 -8.53 -12.13
N TYR A 81 2.74 -9.85 -12.04
CA TYR A 81 3.68 -10.71 -11.31
C TYR A 81 5.09 -10.73 -11.93
N ARG A 82 5.21 -10.51 -13.25
CA ARG A 82 6.50 -10.39 -13.95
C ARG A 82 7.29 -9.13 -13.56
N GLU A 83 6.62 -8.05 -13.16
CA GLU A 83 7.30 -6.81 -12.73
C GLU A 83 7.85 -6.96 -11.31
N ASN A 84 7.10 -7.60 -10.40
CA ASN A 84 7.58 -7.88 -9.04
C ASN A 84 8.77 -8.85 -9.00
N GLN A 85 8.91 -9.77 -9.97
CA GLN A 85 10.08 -10.65 -10.02
C GLN A 85 11.37 -9.92 -10.42
N ARG A 86 11.29 -8.80 -11.15
CA ARG A 86 12.48 -8.01 -11.50
C ARG A 86 13.10 -7.35 -10.27
N MET A 87 12.26 -6.85 -9.35
CA MET A 87 12.75 -6.34 -8.06
C MET A 87 13.44 -7.43 -7.23
N LEU A 88 12.89 -8.65 -7.20
CA LEU A 88 13.50 -9.76 -6.45
C LEU A 88 14.86 -10.20 -7.04
N ALA A 89 15.00 -10.15 -8.36
CA ALA A 89 16.27 -10.44 -9.03
C ALA A 89 17.33 -9.36 -8.79
N GLU A 90 16.95 -8.08 -8.83
CA GLU A 90 17.84 -6.95 -8.49
C GLU A 90 18.33 -7.03 -7.04
N ILE A 91 17.47 -7.45 -6.10
CA ILE A 91 17.85 -7.66 -4.70
C ILE A 91 18.91 -8.77 -4.59
N ALA A 92 18.75 -9.89 -5.30
CA ALA A 92 19.68 -11.01 -5.24
C ALA A 92 21.08 -10.66 -5.80
N GLU A 93 21.14 -9.84 -6.85
CA GLU A 93 22.42 -9.32 -7.38
C GLU A 93 23.06 -8.31 -6.43
N GLY A 94 22.24 -7.44 -5.81
CA GLY A 94 22.68 -6.49 -4.78
C GLY A 94 23.26 -7.17 -3.54
N GLU A 95 22.72 -8.33 -3.13
CA GLU A 95 23.23 -9.09 -1.99
C GLU A 95 24.64 -9.65 -2.23
N ARG A 96 24.93 -10.14 -3.44
CA ARG A 96 26.27 -10.64 -3.78
C ARG A 96 27.31 -9.52 -3.78
N ALA A 97 26.97 -8.37 -4.36
CA ALA A 97 27.84 -7.19 -4.33
C ALA A 97 28.11 -6.73 -2.89
N ARG A 98 27.06 -6.71 -2.05
CA ARG A 98 27.16 -6.36 -0.63
C ARG A 98 28.10 -7.30 0.14
N GLN A 99 28.02 -8.61 -0.11
CA GLN A 99 28.89 -9.59 0.53
C GLN A 99 30.37 -9.38 0.17
N GLN A 100 30.67 -9.12 -1.11
CA GLN A 100 32.04 -8.87 -1.56
C GLN A 100 32.63 -7.60 -0.93
N VAL A 101 31.85 -6.51 -0.85
CA VAL A 101 32.27 -5.26 -0.19
C VAL A 101 32.54 -5.49 1.29
N LEU A 102 31.67 -6.23 1.98
CA LEU A 102 31.85 -6.57 3.40
C LEU A 102 33.13 -7.36 3.66
N LEU A 103 33.47 -8.31 2.79
CA LEU A 103 34.71 -9.08 2.88
C LEU A 103 35.94 -8.19 2.65
N ALA A 104 35.90 -7.33 1.64
CA ALA A 104 36.98 -6.39 1.36
C ALA A 104 37.21 -5.41 2.54
N MET A 105 36.13 -4.91 3.14
CA MET A 105 36.19 -4.06 4.34
C MET A 105 36.79 -4.78 5.55
N LYS A 106 36.44 -6.07 5.76
CA LYS A 106 37.04 -6.87 6.84
C LYS A 106 38.55 -7.03 6.63
N LEU A 107 38.95 -7.40 5.42
CA LEU A 107 40.37 -7.59 5.08
C LEU A 107 41.17 -6.28 5.23
N THR A 108 40.60 -5.16 4.80
CA THR A 108 41.24 -3.85 4.95
C THR A 108 41.30 -3.43 6.41
N SER A 109 40.26 -3.68 7.20
CA SER A 109 40.27 -3.43 8.64
C SER A 109 41.35 -4.26 9.35
N GLU A 110 41.51 -5.54 9.00
CA GLU A 110 42.59 -6.38 9.55
C GLU A 110 43.99 -5.86 9.18
N LYS A 111 44.22 -5.48 7.91
CA LYS A 111 45.50 -4.92 7.47
C LYS A 111 45.79 -3.56 8.11
N LEU A 112 44.79 -2.70 8.26
CA LEU A 112 44.91 -1.42 8.94
C LEU A 112 45.28 -1.61 10.41
N ASN A 113 44.62 -2.55 11.10
CA ASN A 113 44.87 -2.85 12.50
C ASN A 113 46.26 -3.47 12.71
N PHE A 114 46.75 -4.26 11.75
CA PHE A 114 48.13 -4.77 11.75
C PHE A 114 49.16 -3.65 11.61
N ALA A 115 48.95 -2.72 10.67
CA ALA A 115 49.82 -1.55 10.51
C ALA A 115 49.82 -0.68 11.78
N HIS A 116 48.64 -0.47 12.39
CA HIS A 116 48.49 0.29 13.63
C HIS A 116 49.26 -0.32 14.79
N ARG A 117 49.17 -1.65 14.99
CA ARG A 117 49.96 -2.36 16.02
C ARG A 117 51.47 -2.25 15.79
N LYS A 118 51.93 -2.37 14.54
CA LYS A 118 53.37 -2.25 14.22
C LYS A 118 53.91 -0.84 14.49
N ILE A 119 53.09 0.18 14.26
CA ILE A 119 53.43 1.57 14.63
C ILE A 119 53.47 1.73 16.16
N GLN A 120 52.47 1.23 16.89
CA GLN A 120 52.47 1.30 18.36
C GLN A 120 53.69 0.61 18.99
N GLN A 121 54.03 -0.59 18.53
CA GLN A 121 55.22 -1.32 19.01
C GLN A 121 56.53 -0.59 18.72
N SER A 122 56.62 0.10 17.58
CA SER A 122 57.84 0.85 17.21
C SER A 122 57.95 2.21 17.90
N VAL A 123 56.84 2.75 18.44
CA VAL A 123 56.83 3.92 19.31
C VAL A 123 57.18 3.53 20.75
N GLU A 124 56.72 2.38 21.22
CA GLU A 124 56.97 1.89 22.59
C GLU A 124 58.43 1.43 22.78
N ASN A 125 59.03 0.73 21.82
CA ASN A 125 60.45 0.35 21.85
C ASN A 125 61.44 1.52 21.68
N ARG A 126 60.95 2.74 21.41
CA ARG A 126 61.78 3.93 21.21
C ARG A 126 61.78 4.88 22.42
N LYS A 127 61.08 4.52 23.50
CA LYS A 127 61.15 5.16 24.82
C LYS A 127 62.05 4.35 25.74
#